data_AF-U5NFI2-F1
#
_entry.id   AF-U5NFI2-F1
#
_cell.length_a   1.000
_cell.length_b   1.000
_cell.length_c   1.000
_cell.angle_alpha   90.00
_cell.angle_beta   90.00
_cell.angle_gamma   90.00
#
_symmetry.space_group_name_H-M   'P 1'
#
loop_
_entity.id
_entity.type
_entity.pdbx_description
1 polymer ?
#
loop_
_entity_poly.entity_id
_entity_poly.type
_entity_poly.pdbx_seq_one_letter_code
_entity_poly.pdbx_strand_id
1 'polypeptide(L)'
;MTEKFDDNEWKLVTLDELGNLKTGKPAPKLSEKTKILFEGGTIPLIGCEEISKSILFIRNCNRFYNFFGLKIGKLFLKNTVCINQYGSGCGDSALLRNNSCLTNAVHGFNSFNKVSDCKFIKYYFDLPSFKKKIISLSNAVTAQPGLYLNKLLKTKILIPSFIIQQKIGDILSAYDELIENSEQQIEVFQNIRTSIFKEWFVNLRFPNNNGLSLDDLITVGGAEILKNWVILSQLKEEKFQLRILLRKEDIHFLPLQKIVQKESINILITCLQL
;
A
#
# COMPACT_ATOMS: atom_id res chain seq x y z
N MET A 1 -37.88 -22.43 27.58
CA MET A 1 -37.32 -22.89 26.30
C MET A 1 -36.30 -21.86 25.85
N THR A 2 -35.03 -22.05 26.21
CA THR A 2 -33.91 -21.26 25.71
C THR A 2 -33.44 -21.92 24.42
N GLU A 3 -33.73 -21.31 23.26
CA GLU A 3 -33.12 -21.70 22.00
C GLU A 3 -31.60 -21.61 22.16
N LYS A 4 -30.94 -22.78 22.16
CA LYS A 4 -29.50 -22.84 21.97
C LYS A 4 -29.25 -22.44 20.52
N PHE A 5 -28.90 -21.19 20.30
CA PHE A 5 -28.30 -20.78 19.03
C PHE A 5 -27.00 -21.57 18.88
N ASP A 6 -26.93 -22.43 17.87
CA ASP A 6 -25.70 -23.11 17.51
C ASP A 6 -24.74 -22.04 16.96
N ASP A 7 -23.78 -21.63 17.79
CA ASP A 7 -22.83 -20.56 17.46
C ASP A 7 -22.04 -20.87 16.17
N ASN A 8 -21.97 -22.13 15.74
CA ASN A 8 -21.25 -22.54 14.53
C ASN A 8 -22.06 -22.48 13.22
N GLU A 9 -23.33 -22.11 13.25
CA GLU A 9 -24.15 -22.11 12.04
C GLU A 9 -23.93 -20.83 11.20
N TRP A 10 -23.39 -21.02 9.99
CA TRP A 10 -23.18 -19.94 9.04
C TRP A 10 -24.44 -19.74 8.18
N LYS A 11 -24.91 -18.50 8.08
CA LYS A 11 -26.13 -18.12 7.37
C LYS A 11 -25.81 -17.38 6.08
N LEU A 12 -26.51 -17.74 5.02
CA LEU A 12 -26.40 -17.07 3.72
C LEU A 12 -27.41 -15.93 3.65
N VAL A 13 -26.92 -14.71 3.56
CA VAL A 13 -27.69 -13.45 3.66
C VAL A 13 -27.24 -12.48 2.58
N THR A 14 -28.00 -11.42 2.31
CA THR A 14 -27.63 -10.39 1.33
C THR A 14 -27.06 -9.13 2.01
N LEU A 15 -26.24 -8.36 1.29
CA LEU A 15 -25.58 -7.17 1.85
C LEU A 15 -26.56 -6.11 2.38
N ASP A 16 -27.74 -5.97 1.78
CA ASP A 16 -28.82 -5.09 2.26
C ASP A 16 -29.41 -5.49 3.60
N GLU A 17 -29.33 -6.78 3.97
CA GLU A 17 -29.74 -7.26 5.30
C GLU A 17 -28.68 -6.96 6.37
N LEU A 18 -27.43 -6.71 5.96
CA LEU A 18 -26.30 -6.54 6.88
C LEU A 18 -26.02 -5.09 7.25
N GLY A 19 -26.38 -4.15 6.39
CA GLY A 19 -26.07 -2.74 6.64
C GLY A 19 -26.54 -1.79 5.55
N ASN A 20 -26.24 -0.52 5.77
CA ASN A 20 -26.54 0.56 4.84
C ASN A 20 -25.37 0.76 3.87
N LEU A 21 -25.61 0.55 2.59
CA LEU A 21 -24.70 0.93 1.52
C LEU A 21 -25.12 2.27 0.90
N LYS A 22 -24.18 3.21 0.82
CA LYS A 22 -24.43 4.55 0.28
C LYS A 22 -23.24 5.00 -0.57
N THR A 23 -23.50 5.47 -1.79
CA THR A 23 -22.48 6.11 -2.61
C THR A 23 -22.10 7.49 -2.09
N GLY A 24 -20.83 7.86 -2.25
CA GLY A 24 -20.32 9.22 -2.05
C GLY A 24 -20.87 10.21 -3.08
N LYS A 25 -20.28 11.41 -3.12
CA LYS A 25 -20.71 12.48 -4.04
C LYS A 25 -19.62 12.88 -5.02
N PRO A 26 -19.97 13.39 -6.22
CA PRO A 26 -18.98 13.89 -7.16
C PRO A 26 -18.09 14.94 -6.49
N ALA A 27 -16.78 14.74 -6.55
CA ALA A 27 -15.81 15.68 -6.02
C ALA A 27 -15.44 16.70 -7.10
N PRO A 28 -15.49 18.02 -6.82
CA PRO A 28 -15.01 19.01 -7.76
C PRO A 28 -13.53 18.77 -8.08
N LYS A 29 -13.14 18.99 -9.34
CA LYS A 29 -11.71 19.03 -9.69
C LYS A 29 -11.06 20.21 -8.97
N LEU A 30 -9.81 20.05 -8.54
CA LEU A 30 -9.06 21.14 -7.94
C LEU A 30 -8.75 22.17 -9.03
N SER A 31 -9.20 23.41 -8.82
CA SER A 31 -9.04 24.54 -9.72
C SER A 31 -9.14 25.84 -8.92
N GLU A 32 -8.77 26.97 -9.49
CA GLU A 32 -8.83 28.26 -8.78
C GLU A 32 -10.22 28.57 -8.23
N LYS A 33 -11.28 28.22 -8.98
CA LYS A 33 -12.68 28.41 -8.56
C LYS A 33 -13.11 27.53 -7.40
N THR A 34 -12.51 26.35 -7.25
CA THR A 34 -12.91 25.32 -6.27
C THR A 34 -11.95 25.22 -5.10
N LYS A 35 -10.83 25.94 -5.14
CA LYS A 35 -9.80 26.00 -4.09
C LYS A 35 -10.37 26.35 -2.72
N ILE A 36 -11.37 27.24 -2.69
CA ILE A 36 -12.09 27.65 -1.47
C ILE A 36 -12.75 26.48 -0.71
N LEU A 37 -12.97 25.32 -1.36
CA LEU A 37 -13.54 24.13 -0.73
C LEU A 37 -12.50 23.29 0.02
N PHE A 38 -11.21 23.49 -0.29
CA PHE A 38 -10.10 22.66 0.18
C PHE A 38 -9.10 23.44 1.04
N GLU A 39 -9.07 24.77 0.92
CA GLU A 39 -8.18 25.62 1.70
C GLU A 39 -8.43 25.48 3.21
N GLY A 40 -7.37 25.17 3.96
CA GLY A 40 -7.45 24.85 5.39
C GLY A 40 -8.28 23.61 5.71
N GLY A 41 -8.49 22.71 4.75
CA GLY A 41 -9.31 21.52 4.92
C GLY A 41 -8.75 20.53 5.93
N THR A 42 -9.64 19.94 6.73
CA THR A 42 -9.30 18.92 7.74
C THR A 42 -10.13 17.65 7.59
N ILE A 43 -11.16 17.65 6.75
CA ILE A 43 -12.07 16.53 6.55
C ILE A 43 -11.59 15.73 5.33
N PRO A 44 -11.09 14.48 5.48
CA PRO A 44 -10.53 13.74 4.36
C PRO A 44 -11.57 13.49 3.26
N LEU A 45 -11.15 13.60 2.01
CA LEU A 45 -11.94 13.25 0.83
C LEU A 45 -11.33 12.03 0.15
N ILE A 46 -11.99 10.89 0.30
CA ILE A 46 -11.46 9.58 -0.11
C ILE A 46 -11.95 9.21 -1.52
N GLY A 47 -11.00 8.93 -2.40
CA GLY A 47 -11.22 8.36 -3.73
C GLY A 47 -10.73 6.92 -3.83
N CYS A 48 -10.69 6.39 -5.05
CA CYS A 48 -10.29 5.00 -5.28
C CYS A 48 -8.81 4.74 -4.97
N GLU A 49 -7.96 5.74 -5.19
CA GLU A 49 -6.51 5.60 -5.00
C GLU A 49 -6.15 5.37 -3.54
N GLU A 50 -6.74 6.15 -2.63
CA GLU A 50 -6.53 5.97 -1.19
C GLU A 50 -6.94 4.58 -0.72
N ILE A 51 -8.04 4.04 -1.27
CA ILE A 51 -8.55 2.71 -0.93
C ILE A 51 -7.63 1.61 -1.47
N SER A 52 -7.26 1.66 -2.75
CA SER A 52 -6.41 0.64 -3.37
C SER A 52 -4.99 0.58 -2.80
N LYS A 53 -4.54 1.64 -2.12
CA LYS A 53 -3.24 1.69 -1.43
C LYS A 53 -3.32 1.28 0.04
N SER A 54 -4.52 1.04 0.58
CA SER A 54 -4.72 0.73 1.99
C SER A 54 -4.88 -0.78 2.20
N ILE A 55 -4.30 -1.30 3.29
CA ILE A 55 -4.44 -2.72 3.67
C ILE A 55 -5.70 -2.88 4.52
N LEU A 56 -5.77 -2.21 5.68
CA LEU A 56 -6.95 -2.23 6.54
C LEU A 56 -7.60 -0.86 6.65
N PHE A 57 -6.85 0.13 7.15
CA PHE A 57 -7.36 1.48 7.38
C PHE A 57 -6.81 2.48 6.36
N ILE A 58 -7.68 3.38 5.93
CA ILE A 58 -7.28 4.50 5.08
C ILE A 58 -6.55 5.54 5.94
N ARG A 59 -5.22 5.58 5.81
CA ARG A 59 -4.33 6.47 6.57
C ARG A 59 -3.85 7.66 5.74
N ASN A 60 -3.56 7.42 4.47
CA ASN A 60 -3.04 8.43 3.55
C ASN A 60 -4.18 9.03 2.73
N CYS A 61 -4.26 10.35 2.71
CA CYS A 61 -5.21 11.10 1.91
C CYS A 61 -4.58 12.42 1.47
N ASN A 62 -4.75 12.78 0.20
CA ASN A 62 -4.12 13.96 -0.38
C ASN A 62 -5.09 15.16 -0.49
N ARG A 63 -6.38 14.95 -0.21
CA ARG A 63 -7.43 15.94 -0.42
C ARG A 63 -8.28 16.07 0.84
N PHE A 64 -8.39 17.28 1.36
CA PHE A 64 -9.18 17.56 2.54
C PHE A 64 -10.18 18.67 2.24
N TYR A 65 -11.44 18.43 2.54
CA TYR A 65 -12.46 19.46 2.55
C TYR A 65 -12.37 20.29 3.83
N ASN A 66 -12.70 21.58 3.70
CA ASN A 66 -13.08 22.41 4.82
C ASN A 66 -14.61 22.37 5.03
N PHE A 67 -15.15 23.28 5.85
CA PHE A 67 -16.58 23.33 6.13
C PHE A 67 -17.44 23.62 4.87
N PHE A 68 -16.95 24.40 3.91
CA PHE A 68 -17.66 24.62 2.64
C PHE A 68 -17.67 23.36 1.77
N GLY A 69 -16.54 22.65 1.70
CA GLY A 69 -16.45 21.35 1.03
C GLY A 69 -17.38 20.29 1.65
N LEU A 70 -17.51 20.28 2.98
CA LEU A 70 -18.43 19.37 3.68
C LEU A 70 -19.89 19.56 3.27
N LYS A 71 -20.34 20.82 3.06
CA LYS A 71 -21.73 21.12 2.66
C LYS A 71 -22.12 20.49 1.32
N ILE A 72 -21.19 20.46 0.36
CA ILE A 72 -21.43 19.82 -0.94
C ILE A 72 -21.18 18.31 -0.88
N GLY A 73 -20.31 17.88 0.02
CA GLY A 73 -19.93 16.49 0.23
C GLY A 73 -21.01 15.65 0.92
N LYS A 74 -20.60 14.45 1.31
CA LYS A 74 -21.40 13.52 2.10
C LYS A 74 -20.47 12.85 3.11
N LEU A 75 -20.74 13.08 4.39
CA LEU A 75 -19.92 12.56 5.47
C LEU A 75 -20.27 11.10 5.77
N PHE A 76 -19.24 10.31 5.97
CA PHE A 76 -19.30 8.94 6.46
C PHE A 76 -18.49 8.84 7.75
N LEU A 77 -18.94 8.00 8.67
CA LEU A 77 -18.32 7.88 9.98
C LEU A 77 -17.09 6.98 9.91
N LYS A 78 -16.20 7.11 10.90
CA LYS A 78 -15.13 6.14 11.11
C LYS A 78 -15.67 4.71 11.14
N ASN A 79 -14.86 3.75 10.71
CA ASN A 79 -15.18 2.33 10.54
C ASN A 79 -16.20 2.03 9.42
N THR A 80 -16.61 3.00 8.59
CA THR A 80 -17.30 2.69 7.33
C THR A 80 -16.35 1.90 6.41
N VAL A 81 -16.85 0.79 5.84
CA VAL A 81 -16.14 0.03 4.79
C VAL A 81 -16.31 0.78 3.47
N CYS A 82 -15.21 1.25 2.90
CA CYS A 82 -15.17 1.89 1.59
C CYS A 82 -14.92 0.83 0.53
N ILE A 83 -15.67 0.85 -0.58
CA ILE A 83 -15.57 -0.12 -1.66
C ILE A 83 -15.48 0.63 -3.00
N ASN A 84 -14.44 0.33 -3.77
CA ASN A 84 -14.20 0.93 -5.07
C ASN A 84 -15.18 0.45 -6.14
N GLN A 85 -15.82 1.38 -6.84
CA GLN A 85 -16.86 1.05 -7.82
C GLN A 85 -16.31 0.68 -9.20
N TYR A 86 -15.25 1.35 -9.63
CA TYR A 86 -14.76 1.33 -11.00
C TYR A 86 -13.23 1.31 -11.03
N GLY A 87 -12.66 1.10 -12.23
CA GLY A 87 -11.21 1.13 -12.46
C GLY A 87 -10.51 -0.19 -12.15
N SER A 88 -9.18 -0.16 -12.18
CA SER A 88 -8.34 -1.33 -11.91
C SER A 88 -8.49 -1.87 -10.48
N GLY A 89 -8.80 -1.00 -9.53
CA GLY A 89 -9.07 -1.35 -8.13
C GLY A 89 -10.53 -1.65 -7.82
N CYS A 90 -11.35 -1.99 -8.82
CA CYS A 90 -12.77 -2.31 -8.61
C CYS A 90 -12.93 -3.45 -7.59
N GLY A 91 -13.72 -3.22 -6.55
CA GLY A 91 -13.91 -4.17 -5.46
C GLY A 91 -12.85 -4.14 -4.36
N ASP A 92 -11.78 -3.35 -4.51
CA ASP A 92 -10.86 -3.07 -3.38
C ASP A 92 -11.64 -2.39 -2.25
N SER A 93 -11.27 -2.73 -1.01
CA SER A 93 -11.96 -2.25 0.17
C SER A 93 -11.03 -1.87 1.31
N ALA A 94 -11.42 -0.86 2.09
CA ALA A 94 -10.67 -0.40 3.26
C ALA A 94 -11.60 0.32 4.25
N LEU A 95 -11.21 0.42 5.53
CA LEU A 95 -11.97 1.09 6.58
C LEU A 95 -11.58 2.55 6.73
N LEU A 96 -12.58 3.41 6.95
CA LEU A 96 -12.33 4.79 7.35
C LEU A 96 -11.70 4.85 8.75
N ARG A 97 -10.50 5.43 8.87
CA ARG A 97 -9.88 5.69 10.17
C ARG A 97 -10.56 6.85 10.92
N ASN A 98 -10.95 7.87 10.17
CA ASN A 98 -11.59 9.11 10.63
C ASN A 98 -12.90 9.33 9.87
N ASN A 99 -13.77 10.21 10.39
CA ASN A 99 -14.93 10.64 9.63
C ASN A 99 -14.47 11.35 8.35
N SER A 100 -14.98 10.92 7.19
CA SER A 100 -14.48 11.36 5.90
C SER A 100 -15.61 11.52 4.89
N CYS A 101 -15.38 12.34 3.86
CA CYS A 101 -16.22 12.38 2.68
C CYS A 101 -15.73 11.36 1.64
N LEU A 102 -16.67 10.76 0.91
CA LEU A 102 -16.36 9.82 -0.17
C LEU A 102 -16.69 10.46 -1.52
N THR A 103 -15.87 10.18 -2.53
CA THR A 103 -16.17 10.51 -3.93
C THR A 103 -17.31 9.62 -4.48
N ASN A 104 -17.90 9.99 -5.62
CA ASN A 104 -18.94 9.19 -6.27
C ASN A 104 -18.44 7.85 -6.82
N ALA A 105 -17.13 7.63 -6.90
CA ALA A 105 -16.52 6.37 -7.32
C ALA A 105 -16.39 5.35 -6.16
N VAL A 106 -16.84 5.71 -4.95
CA VAL A 106 -16.70 4.88 -3.75
C VAL A 106 -18.07 4.68 -3.09
N HIS A 107 -18.36 3.44 -2.72
CA HIS A 107 -19.48 3.11 -1.83
C HIS A 107 -18.99 3.03 -0.38
N GLY A 108 -19.74 3.64 0.54
CA GLY A 108 -19.56 3.43 1.97
C GLY A 108 -20.61 2.45 2.50
N PHE A 109 -20.16 1.39 3.15
CA PHE A 109 -20.99 0.42 3.86
C PHE A 109 -20.85 0.59 5.37
N ASN A 110 -21.99 0.65 6.06
CA ASN A 110 -22.06 0.68 7.52
C ASN A 110 -22.96 -0.45 8.01
N SER A 111 -22.41 -1.33 8.82
CA SER A 111 -23.14 -2.43 9.45
C SER A 111 -24.31 -1.97 10.30
N PHE A 112 -25.40 -2.73 10.28
CA PHE A 112 -26.46 -2.61 11.27
C PHE A 112 -25.99 -3.13 12.63
N ASN A 113 -26.39 -2.41 13.68
CA ASN A 113 -25.98 -2.72 15.05
C ASN A 113 -26.38 -4.14 15.45
N LYS A 114 -25.44 -4.92 15.99
CA LYS A 114 -25.60 -6.33 16.39
C LYS A 114 -25.99 -7.31 15.27
N VAL A 115 -25.97 -6.88 14.01
CA VAL A 115 -26.27 -7.74 12.84
C VAL A 115 -24.98 -8.12 12.13
N SER A 116 -24.14 -7.13 11.83
CA SER A 116 -22.84 -7.37 11.21
C SER A 116 -21.74 -6.50 11.81
N ASP A 117 -20.49 -6.91 11.61
CA ASP A 117 -19.30 -6.14 12.00
C ASP A 117 -18.56 -5.61 10.76
N CYS A 118 -18.20 -4.32 10.77
CA CYS A 118 -17.53 -3.69 9.62
C CYS A 118 -16.16 -4.31 9.31
N LYS A 119 -15.38 -4.72 10.31
CA LYS A 119 -14.07 -5.36 10.07
C LYS A 119 -14.28 -6.72 9.44
N PHE A 120 -15.22 -7.51 9.96
CA PHE A 120 -15.60 -8.78 9.35
C PHE A 120 -16.01 -8.60 7.88
N ILE A 121 -16.88 -7.61 7.59
CA ILE A 121 -17.30 -7.33 6.21
C ILE A 121 -16.11 -6.94 5.33
N LYS A 122 -15.21 -6.07 5.80
CA LYS A 122 -13.98 -5.74 5.08
C LYS A 122 -13.19 -7.01 4.75
N TYR A 123 -12.92 -7.86 5.73
CA TYR A 123 -12.19 -9.11 5.48
C TYR A 123 -12.92 -10.08 4.56
N TYR A 124 -14.26 -10.08 4.60
CA TYR A 124 -15.05 -10.85 3.66
C TYR A 124 -14.86 -10.37 2.21
N PHE A 125 -14.74 -9.05 2.00
CA PHE A 125 -14.42 -8.47 0.70
C PHE A 125 -13.03 -8.87 0.18
N ASP A 126 -12.08 -9.10 1.09
CA ASP A 126 -10.71 -9.50 0.75
C ASP A 126 -10.57 -11.01 0.44
N LEU A 127 -11.59 -11.83 0.76
CA LEU A 127 -11.56 -13.25 0.45
C LEU A 127 -11.37 -13.46 -1.08
N PRO A 128 -10.39 -14.25 -1.53
CA PRO A 128 -10.10 -14.41 -2.96
C PRO A 128 -11.30 -14.88 -3.79
N SER A 129 -12.12 -15.77 -3.23
CA SER A 129 -13.36 -16.25 -3.87
C SER A 129 -14.40 -15.15 -4.01
N PHE A 130 -14.58 -14.33 -2.99
CA PHE A 130 -15.54 -13.23 -3.01
C PHE A 130 -15.05 -12.07 -3.88
N LYS A 131 -13.76 -11.72 -3.82
CA LYS A 131 -13.16 -10.72 -4.70
C LYS A 131 -13.35 -11.08 -6.18
N LYS A 132 -13.16 -12.35 -6.56
CA LYS A 132 -13.47 -12.85 -7.92
C LYS A 132 -14.96 -12.66 -8.28
N LYS A 133 -15.87 -12.97 -7.35
CA LYS A 133 -17.32 -12.78 -7.54
C LYS A 133 -17.68 -11.30 -7.72
N ILE A 134 -17.05 -10.40 -6.96
CA ILE A 134 -17.25 -8.95 -7.08
C ILE A 134 -16.75 -8.44 -8.45
N ILE A 135 -15.56 -8.87 -8.88
CA ILE A 135 -15.02 -8.53 -10.21
C ILE A 135 -15.91 -9.09 -11.33
N SER A 136 -16.46 -10.30 -11.19
CA SER A 136 -17.39 -10.82 -12.21
C SER A 136 -18.70 -10.03 -12.25
N LEU A 137 -19.19 -9.59 -11.09
CA LEU A 137 -20.38 -8.74 -10.97
C LEU A 137 -20.19 -7.38 -11.63
N SER A 138 -19.01 -6.76 -11.52
CA SER A 138 -18.71 -5.49 -12.17
C SER A 138 -18.69 -5.63 -13.69
N ASN A 139 -18.16 -6.75 -14.20
CA ASN A 139 -18.02 -7.01 -15.64
C ASN A 139 -19.32 -7.45 -16.31
N ALA A 140 -20.30 -7.95 -15.55
CA ALA A 140 -21.62 -8.35 -16.05
C ALA A 140 -22.54 -7.17 -16.45
N VAL A 141 -22.00 -5.95 -16.58
CA VAL A 141 -22.73 -4.76 -17.06
C VAL A 141 -22.20 -4.39 -18.44
N THR A 142 -23.07 -4.45 -19.44
CA THR A 142 -22.72 -4.41 -20.87
C THR A 142 -22.22 -3.05 -21.38
N ALA A 143 -22.57 -1.95 -20.72
CA ALA A 143 -22.24 -0.60 -21.21
C ALA A 143 -20.99 0.00 -20.53
N GLN A 144 -20.86 -0.13 -19.21
CA GLN A 144 -19.70 0.31 -18.43
C GLN A 144 -19.48 -0.64 -17.25
N PRO A 145 -18.34 -1.35 -17.18
CA PRO A 145 -18.02 -2.21 -16.06
C PRO A 145 -18.00 -1.43 -14.75
N GLY A 146 -18.69 -1.93 -13.73
CA GLY A 146 -18.71 -1.30 -12.41
C GLY A 146 -19.67 -1.91 -11.40
N LEU A 147 -19.41 -1.65 -10.12
CA LEU A 147 -20.22 -2.13 -9.01
C LEU A 147 -21.38 -1.18 -8.74
N TYR A 148 -22.50 -1.39 -9.42
CA TYR A 148 -23.71 -0.63 -9.16
C TYR A 148 -24.37 -1.04 -7.84
N LEU A 149 -24.81 -0.04 -7.07
CA LEU A 149 -25.38 -0.18 -5.72
C LEU A 149 -26.42 -1.31 -5.64
N ASN A 150 -27.41 -1.32 -6.53
CA ASN A 150 -28.51 -2.30 -6.53
C ASN A 150 -28.05 -3.73 -6.74
N LYS A 151 -26.98 -3.95 -7.53
CA LYS A 151 -26.41 -5.29 -7.73
C LYS A 151 -25.58 -5.69 -6.51
N LEU A 152 -24.78 -4.77 -5.97
CA LEU A 152 -23.93 -5.02 -4.80
C LEU A 152 -24.77 -5.39 -3.57
N LEU A 153 -25.85 -4.66 -3.30
CA LEU A 153 -26.78 -4.93 -2.20
C LEU A 153 -27.35 -6.36 -2.23
N LYS A 154 -27.66 -6.89 -3.42
CA LYS A 154 -28.21 -8.24 -3.60
C LYS A 154 -27.17 -9.36 -3.56
N THR A 155 -25.90 -9.03 -3.33
CA THR A 155 -24.85 -10.06 -3.28
C THR A 155 -24.99 -10.89 -2.02
N LYS A 156 -25.01 -12.20 -2.20
CA LYS A 156 -25.06 -13.16 -1.09
C LYS A 156 -23.68 -13.31 -0.44
N ILE A 157 -23.66 -13.25 0.89
CA ILE A 157 -22.53 -13.38 1.79
C ILE A 157 -22.89 -14.44 2.84
N LEU A 158 -21.91 -15.26 3.21
CA LEU A 158 -22.06 -16.24 4.28
C LEU A 158 -21.51 -15.64 5.58
N ILE A 159 -22.33 -15.52 6.62
CA ILE A 159 -21.93 -14.91 7.89
C ILE A 159 -22.15 -15.86 9.07
N PRO A 160 -21.25 -15.89 10.07
CA PRO A 160 -21.50 -16.56 11.35
C PRO A 160 -22.29 -15.64 12.30
N SER A 161 -22.49 -16.07 13.55
CA SER A 161 -23.09 -15.23 14.59
C SER A 161 -22.30 -13.92 14.79
N PHE A 162 -22.97 -12.84 15.21
CA PHE A 162 -22.36 -11.52 15.37
C PHE A 162 -21.13 -11.55 16.30
N ILE A 163 -21.16 -12.37 17.36
CA ILE A 163 -20.04 -12.52 18.30
C ILE A 163 -18.82 -13.13 17.60
N ILE A 164 -19.02 -14.12 16.72
CA ILE A 164 -17.94 -14.73 15.94
C ILE A 164 -17.41 -13.74 14.90
N GLN A 165 -18.28 -12.98 14.23
CA GLN A 165 -17.86 -11.93 13.31
C GLN A 165 -16.90 -10.94 14.00
N GLN A 166 -17.25 -10.47 15.21
CA GLN A 166 -16.40 -9.59 16.00
C GLN A 166 -15.05 -10.24 16.33
N LYS A 167 -15.04 -11.49 16.81
CA LYS A 167 -13.79 -12.21 17.12
C LYS A 167 -12.89 -12.33 15.90
N ILE A 168 -13.44 -12.70 14.74
CA ILE A 168 -12.68 -12.79 13.49
C ILE A 168 -12.12 -11.42 13.11
N GLY A 169 -12.97 -10.40 13.10
CA GLY A 169 -12.58 -9.03 12.77
C GLY A 169 -11.49 -8.48 13.68
N ASP A 170 -11.61 -8.69 14.99
CA ASP A 170 -10.65 -8.21 15.98
C ASP A 170 -9.30 -8.92 15.90
N ILE A 171 -9.29 -10.26 15.75
CA ILE A 171 -8.04 -11.01 15.60
C ILE A 171 -7.29 -10.57 14.33
N LEU A 172 -7.98 -10.55 13.18
CA LEU A 172 -7.34 -10.19 11.91
C LEU A 172 -6.90 -8.73 11.90
N SER A 173 -7.72 -7.82 12.41
CA SER A 173 -7.37 -6.39 12.48
C SER A 173 -6.19 -6.12 13.39
N ALA A 174 -6.05 -6.84 14.50
CA ALA A 174 -4.89 -6.71 15.37
C ALA A 174 -3.58 -7.04 14.62
N TYR A 175 -3.57 -8.10 13.79
CA TYR A 175 -2.40 -8.44 12.98
C TYR A 175 -2.11 -7.38 11.90
N ASP A 176 -3.12 -6.94 11.16
CA ASP A 176 -2.93 -5.92 10.12
C ASP A 176 -2.46 -4.58 10.70
N GLU A 177 -3.01 -4.16 11.85
CA GLU A 177 -2.56 -2.95 12.54
C GLU A 177 -1.09 -3.07 12.99
N LEU A 178 -0.68 -4.25 13.47
CA LEU A 178 0.71 -4.53 13.85
C LEU A 178 1.65 -4.50 12.64
N ILE A 179 1.24 -5.11 11.51
CA ILE A 179 2.01 -5.10 10.25
C ILE A 179 2.16 -3.67 9.74
N GLU A 180 1.06 -2.93 9.60
CA GLU A 180 1.09 -1.55 9.11
C GLU A 180 1.94 -0.65 10.02
N ASN A 181 1.84 -0.78 11.35
CA ASN A 181 2.68 -0.01 12.28
C ASN A 181 4.16 -0.36 12.16
N SER A 182 4.49 -1.62 11.88
CA SER A 182 5.88 -2.07 11.67
C SER A 182 6.44 -1.50 10.36
N GLU A 183 5.66 -1.50 9.29
CA GLU A 183 6.04 -0.90 8.00
C GLU A 183 6.31 0.61 8.13
N GLN A 184 5.48 1.34 8.89
CA GLN A 184 5.70 2.76 9.18
C GLN A 184 7.01 3.01 9.93
N GLN A 185 7.33 2.17 10.92
CA GLN A 185 8.60 2.28 11.64
C GLN A 185 9.79 2.02 10.70
N ILE A 186 9.69 1.02 9.83
CA ILE A 186 10.71 0.72 8.83
C ILE A 186 10.95 1.92 7.90
N GLU A 187 9.89 2.56 7.42
CA GLU A 187 9.99 3.76 6.57
C GLU A 187 10.71 4.91 7.30
N VAL A 188 10.35 5.18 8.56
CA VAL A 188 11.02 6.19 9.38
C VAL A 188 12.51 5.86 9.57
N PHE A 189 12.86 4.61 9.86
CA PHE A 189 14.25 4.21 10.02
C PHE A 189 15.05 4.32 8.71
N GLN A 190 14.43 4.03 7.56
CA GLN A 190 15.05 4.24 6.26
C GLN A 190 15.31 5.72 6.01
N ASN A 191 14.34 6.59 6.30
CA ASN A 191 14.49 8.04 6.15
C ASN A 191 15.59 8.60 7.05
N ILE A 192 15.66 8.17 8.31
CA ILE A 192 16.74 8.54 9.24
C ILE A 192 18.09 8.07 8.70
N ARG A 193 18.19 6.81 8.26
CA ARG A 193 19.43 6.26 7.69
C ARG A 193 19.89 7.06 6.47
N THR A 194 18.98 7.38 5.55
CA THR A 194 19.29 8.20 4.37
C THR A 194 19.68 9.62 4.75
N SER A 195 19.03 10.22 5.75
CA SER A 195 19.38 11.56 6.25
C SER A 195 20.78 11.57 6.87
N ILE A 196 21.10 10.60 7.73
CA ILE A 196 22.43 10.43 8.31
C ILE A 196 23.47 10.25 7.22
N PHE A 197 23.20 9.37 6.24
CA PHE A 197 24.10 9.15 5.12
C PHE A 197 24.38 10.44 4.34
N LYS A 198 23.34 11.24 4.06
CA LYS A 198 23.50 12.54 3.39
C LYS A 198 24.31 13.51 4.25
N GLU A 199 23.99 13.64 5.54
CA GLU A 199 24.73 14.54 6.42
C GLU A 199 26.21 14.17 6.49
N TRP A 200 26.53 12.88 6.62
CA TRP A 200 27.90 12.41 6.80
C TRP A 200 28.70 12.37 5.51
N PHE A 201 28.13 11.84 4.44
CA PHE A 201 28.91 11.52 3.23
C PHE A 201 28.67 12.49 2.07
N VAL A 202 27.65 13.35 2.15
CA VAL A 202 27.42 14.42 1.17
C VAL A 202 27.74 15.78 1.79
N ASN A 203 27.23 16.05 2.99
CA ASN A 203 27.42 17.34 3.67
C ASN A 203 28.63 17.37 4.61
N LEU A 204 29.32 16.23 4.83
CA LEU A 204 30.51 16.09 5.68
C LEU A 204 30.32 16.58 7.13
N ARG A 205 29.10 16.43 7.67
CA ARG A 205 28.70 16.84 9.02
C ARG A 205 28.59 15.63 9.92
N PHE A 206 29.62 15.37 10.71
CA PHE A 206 29.68 14.23 11.62
C PHE A 206 29.19 14.62 13.04
N PRO A 207 28.64 13.68 13.82
CA PRO A 207 28.30 13.94 15.22
C PRO A 207 29.61 14.13 16.00
N ASN A 208 29.68 15.15 16.87
CA ASN A 208 30.85 15.57 17.65
C ASN A 208 32.03 16.13 16.83
N ASN A 209 31.80 17.22 16.10
CA ASN A 209 32.89 17.97 15.45
C ASN A 209 34.02 18.34 16.44
N ASN A 210 35.10 17.57 16.42
CA ASN A 210 36.45 18.11 16.41
C ASN A 210 37.02 18.18 14.98
N GLY A 211 36.14 18.28 13.96
CA GLY A 211 36.53 18.53 12.58
C GLY A 211 37.44 17.43 12.01
N LEU A 212 36.87 16.27 11.65
CA LEU A 212 37.58 15.35 10.77
C LEU A 212 37.53 15.94 9.35
N SER A 213 38.70 16.29 8.83
CA SER A 213 38.90 16.72 7.46
C SER A 213 38.63 15.58 6.47
N LEU A 214 38.50 15.91 5.18
CA LEU A 214 38.42 14.90 4.11
C LEU A 214 39.61 13.92 4.16
N ASP A 215 40.78 14.39 4.61
CA ASP A 215 41.99 13.58 4.78
C ASP A 215 41.87 12.61 5.96
N ASP A 216 41.17 12.99 7.04
CA ASP A 216 40.92 12.10 8.17
C ASP A 216 39.93 10.98 7.80
N LEU A 217 38.98 11.25 6.91
CA LEU A 217 38.07 10.25 6.33
C LEU A 217 38.80 9.21 5.49
N ILE A 218 39.77 9.66 4.68
CA ILE A 218 40.63 8.76 3.89
C ILE A 218 41.46 7.87 4.82
N THR A 219 41.88 8.40 5.96
CA THR A 219 42.78 7.75 6.93
C THR A 219 42.08 6.76 7.87
N VAL A 220 40.85 7.03 8.34
CA VAL A 220 40.17 6.23 9.38
C VAL A 220 39.33 5.06 8.81
N GLY A 221 39.07 5.03 7.50
CA GLY A 221 38.33 3.92 6.87
C GLY A 221 37.96 4.13 5.40
N GLY A 222 38.24 5.32 4.85
CA GLY A 222 37.98 5.66 3.46
C GLY A 222 38.91 4.97 2.47
N ALA A 223 40.15 4.64 2.82
CA ALA A 223 41.07 3.96 1.89
C ALA A 223 40.54 2.60 1.40
N GLU A 224 39.83 1.86 2.25
CA GLU A 224 39.32 0.52 1.93
C GLU A 224 37.96 0.56 1.21
N ILE A 225 37.11 1.54 1.57
CA ILE A 225 35.84 1.79 0.91
C ILE A 225 36.06 2.47 -0.45
N LEU A 226 37.01 3.40 -0.59
CA LEU A 226 37.41 4.01 -1.86
C LEU A 226 38.17 3.01 -2.73
N LYS A 227 39.02 2.14 -2.18
CA LYS A 227 39.57 1.00 -2.95
C LYS A 227 38.44 0.14 -3.52
N ASN A 228 37.47 -0.25 -2.69
CA ASN A 228 36.33 -1.03 -3.17
C ASN A 228 35.42 -0.27 -4.14
N TRP A 229 35.27 1.05 -3.99
CA TRP A 229 34.47 1.88 -4.91
C TRP A 229 35.18 2.10 -6.25
N VAL A 230 36.51 2.29 -6.23
CA VAL A 230 37.37 2.34 -7.43
C VAL A 230 37.34 0.99 -8.13
N ILE A 231 37.49 -0.12 -7.40
CA ILE A 231 37.35 -1.49 -7.94
C ILE A 231 35.95 -1.71 -8.53
N LEU A 232 34.88 -1.29 -7.86
CA LEU A 232 33.50 -1.41 -8.37
C LEU A 232 33.25 -0.51 -9.59
N SER A 233 33.92 0.64 -9.68
CA SER A 233 33.83 1.54 -10.86
C SER A 233 34.59 0.96 -12.05
N GLN A 234 35.77 0.38 -11.83
CA GLN A 234 36.54 -0.34 -12.86
C GLN A 234 35.79 -1.59 -13.35
N LEU A 235 35.21 -2.38 -12.45
CA LEU A 235 34.39 -3.56 -12.81
C LEU A 235 33.10 -3.18 -13.56
N LYS A 236 32.52 -2.00 -13.32
CA LYS A 236 31.38 -1.50 -14.10
C LYS A 236 31.79 -1.07 -15.50
N GLU A 237 32.94 -0.41 -15.63
CA GLU A 237 33.50 0.00 -16.92
C GLU A 237 33.88 -1.22 -17.77
N GLU A 238 34.58 -2.20 -17.18
CA GLU A 238 34.93 -3.46 -17.86
C GLU A 238 33.69 -4.28 -18.26
N LYS A 239 32.67 -4.35 -17.39
CA LYS A 239 31.38 -5.01 -17.72
C LYS A 239 30.62 -4.29 -18.83
N PHE A 240 30.74 -2.97 -18.93
CA PHE A 240 30.16 -2.16 -20.00
C PHE A 240 30.90 -2.38 -21.33
N GLN A 241 32.23 -2.41 -21.31
CA GLN A 241 33.05 -2.72 -22.49
C GLN A 241 32.87 -4.16 -22.97
N LEU A 242 32.79 -5.15 -22.07
CA LEU A 242 32.49 -6.54 -22.39
C LEU A 242 31.09 -6.69 -23.01
N ARG A 243 30.10 -5.91 -22.56
CA ARG A 243 28.75 -5.87 -23.17
C ARG A 243 28.74 -5.28 -24.58
N ILE A 244 29.65 -4.35 -24.87
CA ILE A 244 29.81 -3.75 -26.20
C ILE A 244 30.55 -4.72 -27.14
N LEU A 245 31.56 -5.43 -26.64
CA LEU A 245 32.28 -6.48 -27.38
C LEU A 245 31.38 -7.69 -27.71
N LEU A 246 30.60 -8.17 -26.74
CA LEU A 246 29.62 -9.27 -26.92
C LEU A 246 28.44 -8.92 -27.85
N ARG A 247 28.27 -7.64 -28.22
CA ARG A 247 27.31 -7.19 -29.24
C ARG A 247 27.91 -7.10 -30.64
N LYS A 248 29.24 -7.14 -30.76
CA LYS A 248 29.96 -7.06 -32.04
C LYS A 248 30.28 -8.44 -32.63
N GLU A 249 30.26 -9.50 -31.82
CA GLU A 249 30.34 -10.89 -32.28
C GLU A 249 29.07 -11.63 -31.86
N ASP A 250 28.29 -12.11 -32.84
CA ASP A 250 27.10 -12.96 -32.61
C ASP A 250 27.50 -14.29 -31.97
N ILE A 251 27.72 -14.30 -30.66
CA ILE A 251 28.00 -15.52 -29.90
C ILE A 251 26.80 -15.79 -28.99
N HIS A 252 25.94 -16.69 -29.48
CA HIS A 252 24.88 -17.30 -28.69
C HIS A 252 25.46 -18.05 -27.48
N PHE A 253 24.96 -17.66 -26.29
CA PHE A 253 24.89 -18.42 -25.04
C PHE A 253 26.07 -19.36 -24.68
N LEU A 254 26.93 -18.89 -23.78
CA LEU A 254 27.65 -19.77 -22.85
C LEU A 254 27.31 -19.39 -21.40
N PRO A 255 27.10 -20.37 -20.50
CA PRO A 255 26.66 -20.13 -19.13
C PRO A 255 27.78 -19.50 -18.29
N LEU A 256 27.41 -18.43 -17.57
CA LEU A 256 28.25 -17.58 -16.72
C LEU A 256 29.14 -18.31 -15.68
N GLN A 257 28.88 -19.59 -15.38
CA GLN A 257 29.65 -20.37 -14.40
C GLN A 257 31.08 -20.73 -14.86
N LYS A 258 31.37 -20.80 -16.17
CA LYS A 258 32.72 -21.12 -16.66
C LYS A 258 33.69 -19.92 -16.71
N ILE A 259 33.17 -18.69 -16.76
CA ILE A 259 34.00 -17.48 -16.82
C ILE A 259 34.50 -17.10 -15.42
N VAL A 260 33.62 -17.22 -14.41
CA VAL A 260 33.95 -16.90 -13.01
C VAL A 260 35.09 -17.78 -12.47
N GLN A 261 35.20 -19.06 -12.87
CA GLN A 261 36.28 -19.93 -12.41
C GLN A 261 37.65 -19.61 -13.03
N LYS A 262 37.73 -19.03 -14.23
CA LYS A 262 39.01 -18.77 -14.90
C LYS A 262 39.61 -17.42 -14.51
N GLU A 263 38.77 -16.41 -14.24
CA GLU A 263 39.22 -15.07 -13.85
C GLU A 263 39.45 -14.92 -12.34
N SER A 264 38.67 -15.63 -11.50
CA SER A 264 38.88 -15.61 -10.04
C SER A 264 40.23 -16.21 -9.63
N ILE A 265 40.78 -17.14 -10.43
CA ILE A 265 42.09 -17.76 -10.19
C ILE A 265 43.24 -16.79 -10.53
N ASN A 266 43.11 -15.99 -11.58
CA ASN A 266 44.16 -15.01 -11.94
C ASN A 266 44.23 -13.85 -10.95
N ILE A 267 43.10 -13.36 -10.43
CA ILE A 267 43.09 -12.28 -9.44
C ILE A 267 43.70 -12.74 -8.09
N LEU A 268 43.46 -13.99 -7.68
CA LEU A 268 44.08 -14.55 -6.48
C LEU A 268 45.60 -14.75 -6.62
N ILE A 269 46.10 -15.08 -7.82
CA ILE A 269 47.54 -15.30 -8.07
C ILE A 269 48.30 -13.95 -8.06
N THR A 270 47.72 -12.88 -8.61
CA THR A 270 48.37 -11.55 -8.61
C THR A 270 48.40 -10.90 -7.23
N CYS A 271 47.44 -11.21 -6.35
CA CYS A 271 47.42 -10.74 -4.96
C CYS A 271 48.36 -11.50 -4.02
N LEU A 272 48.92 -12.65 -4.42
CA LEU A 272 49.85 -13.46 -3.62
C LEU A 272 51.33 -13.22 -3.95
N GLN A 273 51.64 -12.33 -4.90
CA GLN A 273 53.02 -11.99 -5.30
C GLN A 273 53.42 -10.51 -5.05
N LEU A 274 52.66 -9.79 -4.23
CA LEU A 274 52.98 -8.45 -3.69
C LEU A 274 52.81 -8.46 -2.17
#